data_AF-A0A093RBE9-F1
#
_entry.id   AF-A0A093RBE9-F1
#
_cell.length_a   1.000
_cell.length_b   1.000
_cell.length_c   1.000
_cell.angle_alpha   90.00
_cell.angle_beta   90.00
_cell.angle_gamma   90.00
#
_symmetry.space_group_name_H-M   'P 1'
#
loop_
_entity.id
_entity.type
_entity.pdbx_description
1 polymer ?
#
loop_
_entity_poly.entity_id
_entity_poly.type
_entity_poly.pdbx_seq_one_letter_code
_entity_poly.pdbx_strand_id
1 'polypeptide(L)'
;REEKQLELTLEALISQVADLKNSLVSFIYKLENEYDRLTWPSVLDSFALLSGQLNTLNKVLKHEKTPLLRNQVIIPLVLSPDRDEEIMRQTEGRVPVFSHEVVPDHLRTKPDPEVEEQEKQLITDAARISPDVAQKQIQSLNKMCSNLLEKISKEERESESGGLRQNKQTFNPADTNALVAAVAFGKGLSNRRPPGSGGSVQSGQPGAGGIIAGASGMQQVPMSGAPAQQQPMLAGVQMAQAGQPGKI
;
A
#
# COMPACT_ATOMS: atom_id res chain seq x y z
N ARG A 1 -18.81 -24.56 27.92
CA ARG A 1 -18.43 -24.28 26.50
C ARG A 1 -18.56 -22.80 26.20
N GLU A 2 -19.69 -22.18 26.53
CA GLU A 2 -19.90 -20.73 26.37
C GLU A 2 -18.96 -19.89 27.23
N GLU A 3 -18.76 -20.25 28.50
CA GLU A 3 -17.83 -19.56 29.41
C GLU A 3 -16.40 -19.54 28.88
N LYS A 4 -15.87 -20.69 28.47
CA LYS A 4 -14.56 -20.78 27.81
C LYS A 4 -14.46 -19.97 26.51
N GLN A 5 -15.55 -19.86 25.76
CA GLN A 5 -15.60 -19.04 24.54
C GLN A 5 -15.63 -17.55 24.87
N LEU A 6 -16.31 -17.17 25.95
CA LEU A 6 -16.29 -15.81 26.49
C LEU A 6 -14.88 -15.43 26.96
N GLU A 7 -14.21 -16.27 27.74
CA GLU A 7 -12.82 -16.05 28.17
C GLU A 7 -11.88 -15.82 26.98
N LEU A 8 -11.95 -16.70 25.96
CA LEU A 8 -11.13 -16.54 24.74
C LEU A 8 -11.43 -15.24 23.98
N THR A 9 -12.70 -14.82 23.97
CA THR A 9 -13.10 -13.57 23.33
C THR A 9 -12.60 -12.37 24.13
N LEU A 10 -12.67 -12.42 25.46
CA LEU A 10 -12.18 -11.36 26.34
C LEU A 10 -10.66 -11.21 26.21
N GLU A 11 -9.92 -12.32 26.21
CA GLU A 11 -8.46 -12.30 26.01
C GLU A 11 -8.08 -11.66 24.66
N ALA A 12 -8.80 -12.03 23.60
CA ALA A 12 -8.60 -11.41 22.28
C ALA A 12 -8.92 -9.91 22.31
N LEU A 13 -9.99 -9.48 22.97
CA LEU A 13 -10.34 -8.07 23.08
C LEU A 13 -9.31 -7.28 23.90
N ILE A 14 -8.86 -7.82 25.03
CA ILE A 14 -7.83 -7.21 25.88
C ILE A 14 -6.55 -7.00 25.07
N SER A 15 -6.10 -8.04 24.34
CA SER A 15 -4.91 -7.96 23.49
C SER A 15 -5.04 -6.88 22.41
N GLN A 16 -6.18 -6.85 21.68
CA GLN A 16 -6.40 -5.86 20.62
C GLN A 16 -6.48 -4.42 21.14
N VAL A 17 -7.09 -4.23 22.33
CA VAL A 17 -7.14 -2.91 22.98
C VAL A 17 -5.76 -2.49 23.48
N ALA A 18 -4.95 -3.42 23.99
CA ALA A 18 -3.58 -3.15 24.40
C ALA A 18 -2.71 -2.69 23.22
N ASP A 19 -2.81 -3.34 22.07
CA ASP A 19 -2.09 -2.95 20.85
C ASP A 19 -2.49 -1.56 20.35
N LEU A 20 -3.80 -1.26 20.34
CA LEU A 20 -4.31 0.07 19.99
C LEU A 20 -3.81 1.14 20.95
N LYS A 21 -3.87 0.87 22.26
CA LYS A 21 -3.35 1.76 23.30
C LYS A 21 -1.86 2.03 23.10
N ASN A 22 -1.04 1.01 22.88
CA ASN A 22 0.40 1.16 22.67
C ASN A 22 0.71 1.99 21.42
N SER A 23 -0.10 1.83 20.37
CA SER A 23 0.03 2.59 19.13
C SER A 23 -0.37 4.06 19.32
N LEU A 24 -1.42 4.33 20.10
CA LEU A 24 -1.81 5.68 20.50
C LEU A 24 -0.73 6.36 21.35
N VAL A 25 -0.21 5.68 22.37
CA VAL A 25 0.87 6.19 23.23
C VAL A 25 2.11 6.50 22.40
N SER A 26 2.50 5.60 21.49
CA SER A 26 3.63 5.83 20.58
C SER A 26 3.38 7.03 19.65
N PHE A 27 2.16 7.20 19.16
CA PHE A 27 1.83 8.32 18.29
C PHE A 27 1.81 9.66 19.04
N ILE A 28 1.22 9.70 20.24
CA ILE A 28 1.27 10.86 21.13
C ILE A 28 2.73 11.22 21.45
N TYR A 29 3.56 10.25 21.79
CA TYR A 29 4.97 10.48 22.07
C TYR A 29 5.69 11.15 20.88
N LYS A 30 5.45 10.68 19.65
CA LYS A 30 5.99 11.31 18.43
C LYS A 30 5.50 12.75 18.25
N LEU A 31 4.22 13.00 18.51
CA LEU A 31 3.63 14.34 18.43
C LEU A 31 4.20 15.30 19.47
N GLU A 32 4.53 14.81 20.66
CA GLU A 32 5.01 15.66 21.75
C GLU A 32 6.53 15.85 21.74
N ASN A 33 7.30 14.84 21.33
CA ASN A 33 8.76 14.82 21.48
C ASN A 33 9.52 14.89 20.16
N GLU A 34 8.89 14.51 19.05
CA GLU A 34 9.52 14.41 17.73
C GLU A 34 8.88 15.35 16.70
N TYR A 35 8.06 16.32 17.13
CA TYR A 35 7.28 17.19 16.24
C TYR A 35 8.15 17.94 15.22
N ASP A 36 9.37 18.36 15.61
CA ASP A 36 10.32 19.04 14.72
C ASP A 36 10.83 18.17 13.56
N ARG A 37 10.76 16.84 13.71
CA ARG A 37 11.20 15.84 12.71
C ARG A 37 10.03 15.09 12.08
N LEU A 38 8.81 15.37 12.54
CA LEU A 38 7.61 14.65 12.13
C LEU A 38 7.16 15.12 10.75
N THR A 39 7.05 14.18 9.83
CA THR A 39 6.57 14.46 8.47
C THR A 39 5.11 14.05 8.33
N TRP A 40 4.37 14.76 7.47
CA TRP A 40 2.96 14.43 7.20
C TRP A 40 2.74 12.97 6.76
N PRO A 41 3.57 12.34 5.89
CA PRO A 41 3.48 10.92 5.62
C PRO A 41 3.58 10.04 6.87
N SER A 42 4.51 10.34 7.79
CA SER A 42 4.63 9.59 9.05
C SER A 42 3.39 9.72 9.96
N VAL A 43 2.72 10.88 9.91
CA VAL A 43 1.45 11.10 10.62
C VAL A 43 0.36 10.23 9.99
N LEU A 44 0.24 10.25 8.66
CA LEU A 44 -0.71 9.42 7.93
C LEU A 44 -0.50 7.93 8.16
N ASP A 45 0.75 7.45 8.19
CA ASP A 45 1.08 6.05 8.49
C ASP A 45 0.60 5.66 9.89
N SER A 46 0.77 6.56 10.88
CA SER A 46 0.29 6.35 12.24
C SER A 46 -1.25 6.30 12.29
N PHE A 47 -1.93 7.20 11.57
CA PHE A 47 -3.39 7.17 11.43
C PHE A 47 -3.90 5.92 10.71
N ALA A 48 -3.23 5.47 9.65
CA ALA A 48 -3.58 4.26 8.92
C ALA A 48 -3.47 3.02 9.81
N LEU A 49 -2.40 2.94 10.62
CA LEU A 49 -2.23 1.88 11.62
C LEU A 49 -3.37 1.88 12.65
N LEU A 50 -3.66 3.04 13.27
CA LEU A 50 -4.72 3.18 14.26
C LEU A 50 -6.10 2.80 13.68
N SER A 51 -6.39 3.28 12.47
CA SER A 51 -7.62 2.94 11.74
C SER A 51 -7.70 1.44 11.44
N GLY A 52 -6.59 0.81 11.04
CA GLY A 52 -6.50 -0.63 10.82
C GLY A 52 -6.76 -1.45 12.09
N GLN A 53 -6.18 -1.04 13.21
CA GLN A 53 -6.40 -1.66 14.52
C GLN A 53 -7.85 -1.52 14.98
N LEU A 54 -8.45 -0.33 14.85
CA LEU A 54 -9.86 -0.09 15.19
C LEU A 54 -10.81 -0.92 14.32
N ASN A 55 -10.52 -1.04 13.02
CA ASN A 55 -11.27 -1.92 12.12
C ASN A 55 -11.15 -3.39 12.53
N THR A 56 -9.98 -3.81 13.00
CA THR A 56 -9.77 -5.18 13.47
C THR A 56 -10.54 -5.45 14.76
N LEU A 57 -10.55 -4.50 15.70
CA LEU A 57 -11.39 -4.56 16.91
C LEU A 57 -12.88 -4.69 16.55
N ASN A 58 -13.35 -3.86 15.60
CA ASN A 58 -14.72 -3.94 15.10
C ASN A 58 -15.05 -5.30 14.47
N LYS A 59 -14.12 -5.90 13.72
CA LYS A 59 -14.30 -7.24 13.16
C LYS A 59 -14.44 -8.29 14.24
N VAL A 60 -13.62 -8.24 15.30
CA VAL A 60 -13.73 -9.16 16.44
C VAL A 60 -15.08 -9.01 17.14
N LEU A 61 -15.52 -7.78 17.41
CA LEU A 61 -16.81 -7.53 18.08
C LEU A 61 -18.03 -7.98 17.25
N LYS A 62 -17.94 -7.90 15.92
CA LYS A 62 -19.02 -8.29 15.00
C LYS A 62 -18.93 -9.75 14.54
N HIS A 63 -17.91 -10.49 14.96
CA HIS A 63 -17.68 -11.85 14.50
C HIS A 63 -18.75 -12.81 15.04
N GLU A 64 -19.17 -13.76 14.22
CA GLU A 64 -20.28 -14.69 14.51
C GLU A 64 -20.02 -15.57 15.74
N LYS A 65 -18.73 -15.90 15.98
CA LYS A 65 -18.31 -16.69 17.15
C LYS A 65 -18.10 -15.84 18.40
N THR A 66 -18.25 -14.52 18.31
CA THR A 66 -18.18 -13.66 19.49
C THR A 66 -19.50 -13.82 20.25
N PRO A 67 -19.47 -14.21 21.54
CA PRO A 67 -20.67 -14.25 22.36
C PRO A 67 -21.40 -12.91 22.32
N LEU A 68 -22.72 -12.94 22.49
CA LEU A 68 -23.54 -11.73 22.55
C LEU A 68 -23.22 -10.94 23.83
N LEU A 69 -22.17 -10.12 23.80
CA LEU A 69 -21.72 -9.30 24.93
C LEU A 69 -22.81 -8.34 25.41
N ARG A 70 -23.71 -7.90 24.51
CA ARG A 70 -24.87 -7.08 24.85
C ARG A 70 -25.84 -7.73 25.85
N ASN A 71 -25.79 -9.06 25.97
CA ASN A 71 -26.61 -9.81 26.93
C ASN A 71 -25.88 -10.02 28.27
N GLN A 72 -24.64 -9.56 28.39
CA GLN A 72 -23.83 -9.66 29.61
C GLN A 72 -23.83 -8.32 30.33
N VAL A 73 -23.92 -8.36 31.65
CA VAL A 73 -23.90 -7.17 32.51
C VAL A 73 -22.67 -7.25 33.41
N ILE A 74 -21.94 -6.16 33.49
CA ILE A 74 -20.81 -6.02 34.41
C ILE A 74 -21.34 -5.40 35.69
N ILE A 75 -21.11 -6.08 36.81
CA ILE A 75 -21.51 -5.62 38.15
C ILE A 75 -20.27 -5.73 39.06
N PRO A 76 -19.89 -4.66 39.77
CA PRO A 76 -18.87 -4.75 40.81
C PRO A 76 -19.27 -5.76 41.89
N LEU A 77 -18.40 -6.72 42.18
CA LEU A 77 -18.62 -7.69 43.25
C LEU A 77 -18.26 -7.11 44.63
N VAL A 78 -17.21 -6.28 44.66
CA VAL A 78 -16.68 -5.64 45.87
C VAL A 78 -16.34 -4.20 45.54
N LEU A 79 -16.69 -3.30 46.43
CA LEU A 79 -16.31 -1.89 46.38
C LEU A 79 -15.49 -1.59 47.62
N SER A 80 -14.28 -1.11 47.43
CA SER A 80 -13.36 -0.81 48.53
C SER A 80 -12.74 0.57 48.33
N PRO A 81 -12.64 1.39 49.40
CA PRO A 81 -11.85 2.61 49.38
C PRO A 81 -10.35 2.32 49.50
N ASP A 82 -9.97 1.09 49.86
CA ASP A 82 -8.58 0.69 49.96
C ASP A 82 -7.94 0.53 48.58
N ARG A 83 -6.62 0.76 48.53
CA ARG A 83 -5.84 0.55 47.31
C ARG A 83 -5.84 -0.92 46.94
N ASP A 84 -6.10 -1.18 45.67
CA ASP A 84 -6.02 -2.52 45.09
C ASP A 84 -4.80 -2.58 44.16
N GLU A 85 -3.74 -3.24 44.62
CA GLU A 85 -2.48 -3.39 43.88
C GLU A 85 -2.65 -4.22 42.60
N GLU A 86 -3.62 -5.14 42.56
CA GLU A 86 -3.89 -5.96 41.37
C GLU A 86 -4.54 -5.11 40.28
N ILE A 87 -5.60 -4.38 40.63
CA ILE A 87 -6.29 -3.47 39.70
C ILE A 87 -5.32 -2.37 39.25
N MET A 88 -4.54 -1.80 40.17
CA MET A 88 -3.57 -0.77 39.83
C MET A 88 -2.51 -1.30 38.86
N ARG A 89 -2.02 -2.53 39.06
CA ARG A 89 -1.07 -3.16 38.13
C ARG A 89 -1.69 -3.40 36.75
N GLN A 90 -2.89 -3.97 36.69
CA GLN A 90 -3.58 -4.26 35.42
C GLN A 90 -3.98 -3.00 34.65
N THR A 91 -4.27 -1.90 35.37
CA THR A 91 -4.68 -0.62 34.79
C THR A 91 -3.51 0.35 34.63
N GLU A 92 -2.27 -0.09 34.86
CA GLU A 92 -1.05 0.72 34.73
C GLU A 92 -1.13 2.02 35.55
N GLY A 93 -1.65 1.91 36.78
CA GLY A 93 -1.77 3.02 37.72
C GLY A 93 -2.99 3.91 37.53
N ARG A 94 -3.84 3.65 36.52
CA ARG A 94 -5.02 4.51 36.23
C ARG A 94 -6.15 4.34 37.23
N VAL A 95 -6.31 3.14 37.78
CA VAL A 95 -7.38 2.82 38.74
C VAL A 95 -6.74 2.30 40.05
N PRO A 96 -6.37 3.19 40.97
CA PRO A 96 -5.72 2.79 42.22
C PRO A 96 -6.71 2.23 43.26
N VAL A 97 -7.98 2.60 43.14
CA VAL A 97 -9.06 2.27 44.08
C VAL A 97 -10.34 2.04 43.26
N PHE A 98 -11.20 1.11 43.70
CA PHE A 98 -12.50 0.84 43.07
C PHE A 98 -13.63 1.02 44.09
N SER A 99 -13.96 2.28 44.39
CA SER A 99 -14.93 2.69 45.42
C SER A 99 -16.25 3.21 44.83
N HIS A 100 -17.24 3.44 45.70
CA HIS A 100 -18.54 4.00 45.32
C HIS A 100 -18.46 5.36 44.61
N GLU A 101 -17.39 6.12 44.80
CA GLU A 101 -17.22 7.43 44.20
C GLU A 101 -16.73 7.35 42.75
N VAL A 102 -15.84 6.40 42.45
CA VAL A 102 -15.15 6.31 41.15
C VAL A 102 -15.81 5.33 40.19
N VAL A 103 -16.53 4.33 40.70
CA VAL A 103 -17.17 3.30 39.87
C VAL A 103 -18.16 3.85 38.83
N PRO A 104 -18.99 4.86 39.15
CA PRO A 104 -19.88 5.46 38.15
C PRO A 104 -19.13 5.95 36.90
N ASP A 105 -17.92 6.49 37.08
CA ASP A 105 -17.10 6.99 35.98
C ASP A 105 -16.43 5.83 35.20
N HIS A 106 -15.88 4.84 35.91
CA HIS A 106 -15.19 3.71 35.27
C HIS A 106 -16.12 2.75 34.52
N LEU A 107 -17.37 2.62 34.95
CA LEU A 107 -18.39 1.79 34.30
C LEU A 107 -19.37 2.59 33.45
N ARG A 108 -19.07 3.86 33.17
CA ARG A 108 -19.92 4.71 32.35
C ARG A 108 -20.07 4.14 30.94
N THR A 109 -21.32 3.88 30.54
CA THR A 109 -21.68 3.46 29.17
C THR A 109 -22.29 4.60 28.36
N LYS A 110 -22.57 5.74 28.99
CA LYS A 110 -23.13 6.92 28.35
C LYS A 110 -22.06 7.56 27.45
N PRO A 111 -22.29 7.72 26.14
CA PRO A 111 -21.32 8.30 25.22
C PRO A 111 -21.02 9.78 25.54
N ASP A 112 -19.98 10.30 24.90
CA ASP A 112 -19.60 11.70 25.08
C ASP A 112 -20.69 12.65 24.56
N PRO A 113 -20.88 13.84 25.18
CA PRO A 113 -21.93 14.78 24.79
C PRO A 113 -21.93 15.16 23.30
N GLU A 114 -20.74 15.26 22.69
CA GLU A 114 -20.62 15.55 21.26
C GLU A 114 -21.18 14.41 20.39
N VAL A 115 -20.93 13.16 20.78
CA VAL A 115 -21.44 11.98 20.09
C VAL A 115 -22.95 11.87 20.26
N GLU A 116 -23.49 12.18 21.45
CA GLU A 116 -24.95 12.22 21.69
C GLU A 116 -25.65 13.24 20.80
N GLU A 117 -25.09 14.43 20.68
CA GLU A 117 -25.68 15.48 19.85
C GLU A 117 -25.60 15.11 18.35
N GLN A 118 -24.49 14.51 17.91
CA GLN A 118 -24.37 13.96 16.55
C GLN A 118 -25.41 12.86 16.28
N GLU A 119 -25.57 11.90 17.20
CA GLU A 119 -26.56 10.83 17.07
C GLU A 119 -27.98 11.40 17.00
N LYS A 120 -28.31 12.37 17.85
CA LYS A 120 -29.60 13.03 17.86
C LYS A 120 -29.88 13.78 16.54
N GLN A 121 -28.88 14.42 15.95
CA GLN A 121 -29.00 15.04 14.64
C GLN A 121 -29.27 13.99 13.56
N LEU A 122 -28.51 12.90 13.55
CA LEU A 122 -28.71 11.79 12.59
C LEU A 122 -30.09 11.14 12.73
N ILE A 123 -30.58 10.94 13.95
CA ILE A 123 -31.95 10.43 14.20
C ILE A 123 -32.99 11.42 13.66
N THR A 124 -32.80 12.71 13.91
CA THR A 124 -33.71 13.77 13.43
C THR A 124 -33.76 13.79 11.91
N ASP A 125 -32.61 13.70 11.26
CA ASP A 125 -32.51 13.68 9.79
C ASP A 125 -33.10 12.40 9.20
N ALA A 126 -32.84 11.24 9.81
CA ALA A 126 -33.42 9.97 9.41
C ALA A 126 -34.96 9.99 9.51
N ALA A 127 -35.52 10.61 10.55
CA ALA A 127 -36.96 10.73 10.74
C ALA A 127 -37.67 11.59 9.68
N ARG A 128 -36.93 12.41 8.91
CA ARG A 128 -37.50 13.20 7.79
C ARG A 128 -37.84 12.34 6.57
N ILE A 129 -37.24 11.15 6.45
CA ILE A 129 -37.43 10.24 5.32
C ILE A 129 -38.42 9.15 5.73
N SER A 130 -39.46 8.96 4.94
CA SER A 130 -40.41 7.86 5.20
C SER A 130 -39.74 6.51 4.96
N PRO A 131 -40.09 5.46 5.75
CA PRO A 131 -39.40 4.17 5.68
C PRO A 131 -39.52 3.49 4.32
N ASP A 132 -40.66 3.64 3.61
CA ASP A 132 -40.84 3.11 2.25
C ASP A 132 -39.88 3.77 1.24
N VAL A 133 -39.73 5.09 1.32
CA VAL A 133 -38.80 5.85 0.46
C VAL A 133 -37.34 5.48 0.79
N ALA A 134 -37.01 5.38 2.08
CA ALA A 134 -35.68 4.98 2.53
C ALA A 134 -35.31 3.57 1.99
N GLN A 135 -36.20 2.59 2.09
CA GLN A 135 -35.96 1.23 1.58
C GLN A 135 -35.74 1.20 0.07
N LYS A 136 -36.56 1.95 -0.70
CA LYS A 136 -36.38 2.07 -2.16
C LYS A 136 -35.04 2.71 -2.51
N GLN A 137 -34.64 3.76 -1.80
CA GLN A 137 -33.35 4.42 -2.00
C GLN A 137 -32.19 3.48 -1.66
N ILE A 138 -32.25 2.77 -0.53
CA ILE A 138 -31.23 1.78 -0.13
C ILE A 138 -31.07 0.70 -1.20
N GLN A 139 -32.16 0.11 -1.68
CA GLN A 139 -32.09 -0.93 -2.72
C GLN A 139 -31.50 -0.40 -4.04
N SER A 140 -31.88 0.81 -4.45
CA SER A 140 -31.36 1.45 -5.66
C SER A 140 -29.85 1.73 -5.54
N LEU A 141 -29.42 2.33 -4.42
CA LEU A 141 -28.02 2.64 -4.16
C LEU A 141 -27.16 1.37 -4.05
N ASN A 142 -27.63 0.35 -3.34
CA ASN A 142 -26.93 -0.92 -3.24
C ASN A 142 -26.76 -1.57 -4.63
N LYS A 143 -27.81 -1.56 -5.47
CA LYS A 143 -27.71 -2.07 -6.84
C LYS A 143 -26.68 -1.30 -7.67
N MET A 144 -26.64 0.02 -7.54
CA MET A 144 -25.63 0.84 -8.24
C MET A 144 -24.21 0.53 -7.74
N CYS A 145 -24.01 0.43 -6.42
CA CYS A 145 -22.70 0.10 -5.83
C CYS A 145 -22.22 -1.27 -6.29
N SER A 146 -23.09 -2.29 -6.23
CA SER A 146 -22.75 -3.64 -6.69
C SER A 146 -22.39 -3.66 -8.18
N ASN A 147 -23.17 -2.97 -9.03
CA ASN A 147 -22.88 -2.89 -10.47
C ASN A 147 -21.53 -2.20 -10.74
N LEU A 148 -21.20 -1.15 -9.99
CA LEU A 148 -19.92 -0.44 -10.14
C LEU A 148 -18.76 -1.32 -9.67
N LEU A 149 -18.90 -2.01 -8.54
CA LEU A 149 -17.90 -2.96 -8.04
C LEU A 149 -17.67 -4.08 -9.05
N GLU A 150 -18.72 -4.67 -9.63
CA GLU A 150 -18.60 -5.70 -10.66
C GLU A 150 -17.81 -5.19 -11.89
N LYS A 151 -18.07 -3.95 -12.33
CA LYS A 151 -17.33 -3.35 -13.45
C LYS A 151 -15.86 -3.16 -13.12
N ILE A 152 -15.55 -2.61 -11.94
CA ILE A 152 -14.16 -2.40 -11.49
C ILE A 152 -13.42 -3.73 -11.36
N SER A 153 -14.03 -4.73 -10.70
CA SER A 153 -13.43 -6.05 -10.56
C SER A 153 -13.26 -6.78 -11.89
N LYS A 154 -14.17 -6.55 -12.86
CA LYS A 154 -14.03 -7.07 -14.22
C LYS A 154 -12.89 -6.39 -14.96
N GLU A 155 -12.77 -5.07 -14.87
CA GLU A 155 -11.69 -4.28 -15.48
C GLU A 155 -10.31 -4.65 -14.91
N GLU A 156 -10.21 -4.90 -13.61
CA GLU A 156 -8.98 -5.40 -12.97
C GLU A 156 -8.56 -6.76 -13.55
N ARG A 157 -9.50 -7.70 -13.65
CA ARG A 157 -9.26 -9.04 -14.26
C ARG A 157 -8.93 -8.95 -15.75
N GLU A 158 -9.56 -8.05 -16.49
CA GLU A 158 -9.27 -7.80 -17.92
C GLU A 158 -7.90 -7.13 -18.10
N SER A 159 -7.48 -6.27 -17.17
CA SER A 159 -6.16 -5.64 -17.16
C SER A 159 -5.03 -6.64 -16.85
N GLU A 160 -5.26 -7.57 -15.92
CA GLU A 160 -4.32 -8.67 -15.62
C GLU A 160 -4.22 -9.68 -16.78
N SER A 161 -5.33 -9.97 -17.47
CA SER A 161 -5.33 -10.89 -18.63
C SER A 161 -4.88 -10.23 -19.95
N GLY A 162 -4.95 -8.90 -20.04
CA GLY A 162 -4.44 -8.10 -21.16
C GLY A 162 -2.90 -8.06 -21.27
N GLY A 163 -2.18 -8.39 -20.19
CA GLY A 163 -0.71 -8.47 -20.20
C GLY A 163 -0.13 -9.58 -21.10
N LEU A 164 -0.96 -10.56 -21.49
CA LEU A 164 -0.54 -11.71 -22.32
C LEU A 164 -1.23 -11.78 -23.68
N ARG A 165 -2.26 -10.97 -23.95
CA ARG A 165 -2.99 -11.03 -25.22
C ARG A 165 -3.23 -9.66 -25.80
N GLN A 166 -2.63 -9.48 -26.98
CA GLN A 166 -2.72 -8.33 -27.88
C GLN A 166 -1.72 -7.20 -27.61
N ASN A 167 -0.43 -7.52 -27.81
CA ASN A 167 0.39 -6.57 -28.57
C ASN A 167 -0.33 -6.35 -29.91
N LYS A 168 -1.01 -5.22 -30.07
CA LYS A 168 -1.45 -4.77 -31.40
C LYS A 168 -0.23 -4.87 -32.30
N GLN A 169 -0.32 -5.64 -33.38
CA GLN A 169 0.80 -5.81 -34.29
C GLN A 169 1.18 -4.42 -34.82
N THR A 170 2.28 -3.85 -34.33
CA THR A 170 2.75 -2.51 -34.67
C THR A 170 3.43 -2.45 -36.03
N PHE A 171 3.56 -3.60 -36.69
CA PHE A 171 4.16 -3.73 -38.00
C PHE A 171 3.22 -4.50 -38.95
N ASN A 172 3.24 -4.12 -40.22
CA ASN A 172 2.56 -4.87 -41.26
C ASN A 172 3.52 -5.95 -41.81
N PRO A 173 3.19 -7.25 -41.70
CA PRO A 173 4.06 -8.32 -42.17
C PRO A 173 4.24 -8.30 -43.70
N ALA A 174 3.26 -7.79 -44.45
CA ALA A 174 3.39 -7.64 -45.90
C ALA A 174 4.44 -6.57 -46.26
N ASP A 175 4.40 -5.41 -45.59
CA ASP A 175 5.36 -4.33 -45.81
C ASP A 175 6.76 -4.74 -45.37
N THR A 176 6.86 -5.47 -44.26
CA THR A 176 8.14 -6.02 -43.77
C THR A 176 8.76 -6.97 -44.79
N ASN A 177 7.96 -7.89 -45.35
CA ASN A 177 8.43 -8.81 -46.38
C ASN A 177 8.78 -8.10 -47.70
N ALA A 178 8.05 -7.06 -48.07
CA ALA A 178 8.36 -6.25 -49.24
C ALA A 178 9.70 -5.50 -49.06
N LEU A 179 9.95 -4.95 -47.87
CA LEU A 179 11.20 -4.27 -47.55
C LEU A 179 12.38 -5.26 -47.58
N VAL A 180 12.22 -6.44 -46.96
CA VAL A 180 13.24 -7.50 -46.99
C VAL A 180 13.51 -7.94 -48.42
N ALA A 181 12.49 -8.11 -49.27
CA ALA A 181 12.66 -8.49 -50.66
C ALA A 181 13.35 -7.39 -51.50
N ALA A 182 13.07 -6.12 -51.23
CA ALA A 182 13.73 -4.99 -51.87
C ALA A 182 15.21 -4.87 -51.46
N VAL A 183 15.53 -5.08 -50.17
CA VAL A 183 16.89 -4.97 -49.65
C VAL A 183 17.75 -6.17 -50.02
N ALA A 184 17.23 -7.39 -49.85
CA ALA A 184 18.00 -8.61 -50.10
C ALA A 184 18.10 -8.97 -51.59
N PHE A 185 17.06 -8.66 -52.38
CA PHE A 185 16.94 -9.13 -53.76
C PHE A 185 16.66 -8.00 -54.77
N GLY A 186 16.61 -6.73 -54.34
CA GLY A 186 16.34 -5.59 -55.23
C GLY A 186 14.91 -5.56 -55.79
N LYS A 187 14.00 -6.39 -55.29
CA LYS A 187 12.65 -6.57 -55.84
C LYS A 187 11.82 -5.30 -55.64
N GLY A 188 11.36 -4.69 -56.73
CA GLY A 188 10.54 -3.47 -56.70
C GLY A 188 11.32 -2.15 -56.84
N LEU A 189 12.66 -2.20 -56.87
CA LEU A 189 13.48 -1.04 -57.21
C LEU A 189 13.60 -0.93 -58.73
N SER A 190 13.03 0.12 -59.31
CA SER A 190 13.17 0.39 -60.74
C SER A 190 14.62 0.75 -61.05
N ASN A 191 15.30 -0.11 -61.81
CA ASN A 191 16.62 0.20 -62.36
C ASN A 191 16.47 1.28 -63.45
N ARG A 192 16.31 2.55 -63.06
CA ARG A 192 16.39 3.67 -64.00
C ARG A 192 17.82 3.73 -64.53
N ARG A 193 18.08 3.02 -65.62
CA ARG A 193 19.19 3.31 -66.52
C ARG A 193 18.77 4.50 -67.40
N PRO A 194 19.54 5.60 -67.46
CA PRO A 194 19.26 6.65 -68.43
C PRO A 194 19.41 6.07 -69.85
N PRO A 195 18.61 6.52 -70.84
CA PRO A 195 18.67 5.96 -72.19
C PRO A 195 19.98 6.41 -72.86
N GLY A 196 20.93 5.49 -72.94
CA GLY A 196 22.21 5.65 -73.61
C GLY A 196 22.42 4.52 -74.61
N SER A 197 22.36 4.89 -75.89
CA SER A 197 22.88 4.24 -77.09
C SER A 197 23.92 3.11 -76.90
N GLY A 198 23.62 1.95 -77.47
CA GLY A 198 24.56 1.16 -78.28
C GLY A 198 25.48 0.14 -77.58
N GLY A 199 25.53 -1.07 -78.14
CA GLY A 199 26.69 -1.97 -78.04
C GLY A 199 26.45 -3.34 -77.42
N SER A 200 26.29 -4.34 -78.28
CA SER A 200 26.40 -5.77 -78.00
C SER A 200 27.87 -6.21 -77.88
N VAL A 201 28.29 -6.90 -76.81
CA VAL A 201 29.35 -7.94 -76.88
C VAL A 201 29.23 -8.94 -75.72
N GLN A 202 29.67 -10.16 -76.00
CA GLN A 202 29.49 -11.45 -75.33
C GLN A 202 30.66 -11.85 -74.41
N SER A 203 30.35 -12.68 -73.40
CA SER A 203 31.16 -13.72 -72.70
C SER A 203 32.59 -13.48 -72.16
N GLY A 204 32.82 -13.93 -70.92
CA GLY A 204 34.13 -14.36 -70.42
C GLY A 204 34.28 -14.37 -68.88
N GLN A 205 34.46 -15.56 -68.30
CA GLN A 205 34.82 -15.84 -66.89
C GLN A 205 36.37 -15.94 -66.74
N PRO A 206 36.95 -16.28 -65.57
CA PRO A 206 37.10 -15.56 -64.30
C PRO A 206 38.59 -15.19 -64.02
N GLY A 207 38.89 -14.34 -63.03
CA GLY A 207 40.29 -14.06 -62.69
C GLY A 207 40.51 -13.16 -61.49
N ALA A 208 41.43 -13.57 -60.63
CA ALA A 208 41.72 -13.04 -59.31
C ALA A 208 42.68 -11.84 -59.30
N GLY A 209 42.66 -11.10 -58.17
CA GLY A 209 43.83 -10.40 -57.63
C GLY A 209 43.93 -8.90 -57.94
N GLY A 210 44.02 -8.06 -56.90
CA GLY A 210 44.38 -6.65 -57.06
C GLY A 210 44.08 -5.72 -55.88
N ILE A 211 44.73 -5.98 -54.74
CA ILE A 211 45.20 -5.03 -53.69
C ILE A 211 45.13 -3.51 -53.99
N ILE A 212 44.67 -2.72 -52.99
CA ILE A 212 45.38 -1.65 -52.23
C ILE A 212 44.42 -0.53 -51.75
N ALA A 213 44.40 -0.40 -50.41
CA ALA A 213 44.33 0.78 -49.53
C ALA A 213 43.29 1.92 -49.72
N GLY A 214 42.66 2.26 -48.59
CA GLY A 214 42.62 3.65 -48.13
C GLY A 214 41.32 4.11 -47.49
N ALA A 215 41.42 4.49 -46.21
CA ALA A 215 40.60 5.49 -45.50
C ALA A 215 39.28 5.05 -44.79
N SER A 216 39.43 4.94 -43.45
CA SER A 216 38.72 5.75 -42.43
C SER A 216 37.22 5.55 -42.12
N GLY A 217 36.95 5.34 -40.82
CA GLY A 217 35.68 5.60 -40.13
C GLY A 217 35.12 4.36 -39.42
N MET A 218 35.40 4.15 -38.12
CA MET A 218 34.49 4.42 -36.99
C MET A 218 33.09 3.75 -37.15
N GLN A 219 32.52 2.94 -36.25
CA GLN A 219 32.77 2.67 -34.84
C GLN A 219 31.78 1.54 -34.44
N GLN A 220 32.25 0.47 -33.80
CA GLN A 220 31.40 -0.51 -33.11
C GLN A 220 31.72 -0.44 -31.61
N VAL A 221 30.68 -0.25 -30.80
CA VAL A 221 30.71 -0.50 -29.35
C VAL A 221 29.51 -1.39 -28.99
N PRO A 222 29.72 -2.65 -28.62
CA PRO A 222 28.71 -3.47 -27.96
C PRO A 222 28.57 -3.06 -26.49
N MET A 223 27.32 -2.94 -26.02
CA MET A 223 27.00 -2.58 -24.64
C MET A 223 27.38 -3.70 -23.67
N SER A 224 28.11 -3.24 -22.66
CA SER A 224 28.78 -3.93 -21.57
C SER A 224 27.84 -4.53 -20.54
N GLY A 225 28.21 -5.72 -20.07
CA GLY A 225 27.67 -6.36 -18.88
C GLY A 225 28.07 -5.67 -17.57
N ALA A 226 27.33 -6.02 -16.53
CA ALA A 226 27.54 -5.61 -15.15
C ALA A 226 28.89 -6.09 -14.59
N PRO A 227 29.38 -5.42 -13.54
CA PRO A 227 30.10 -6.13 -12.50
C PRO A 227 29.58 -5.85 -11.09
N ALA A 228 29.50 -6.94 -10.34
CA ALA A 228 29.47 -6.97 -8.88
C ALA A 228 30.78 -6.42 -8.30
N GLN A 229 30.70 -5.78 -7.14
CA GLN A 229 31.89 -5.41 -6.36
C GLN A 229 31.75 -5.94 -4.94
N GLN A 230 32.68 -6.82 -4.59
CA GLN A 230 32.90 -7.35 -3.25
C GLN A 230 34.37 -7.08 -2.88
N GLN A 231 34.54 -6.75 -1.59
CA GLN A 231 35.69 -6.96 -0.72
C GLN A 231 36.72 -5.83 -0.44
N PRO A 232 37.28 -5.84 0.80
CA PRO A 232 37.93 -4.70 1.47
C PRO A 232 39.45 -4.92 1.64
N MET A 233 40.15 -3.98 2.31
CA MET A 233 41.11 -4.22 3.41
C MET A 233 42.05 -3.02 3.68
N LEU A 234 42.16 -2.68 4.97
CA LEU A 234 43.35 -2.31 5.77
C LEU A 234 44.25 -1.11 5.36
N ALA A 235 44.37 -0.12 6.25
CA ALA A 235 45.49 0.00 7.22
C ALA A 235 45.80 1.47 7.59
N GLY A 236 45.69 1.75 8.90
CA GLY A 236 46.57 2.57 9.76
C GLY A 236 47.21 3.87 9.27
N VAL A 237 47.12 4.92 10.10
CA VAL A 237 48.23 5.42 10.95
C VAL A 237 47.73 6.61 11.81
N GLN A 238 48.12 6.61 13.08
CA GLN A 238 47.90 7.63 14.11
C GLN A 238 48.72 8.91 13.84
N MET A 239 48.26 10.09 14.31
CA MET A 239 48.85 10.81 15.46
C MET A 239 48.33 12.25 15.68
N ALA A 240 48.12 12.54 16.98
CA ALA A 240 48.46 13.75 17.76
C ALA A 240 47.77 15.13 17.56
N GLN A 241 46.88 15.42 18.53
CA GLN A 241 47.04 16.35 19.68
C GLN A 241 47.10 17.89 19.51
N ALA A 242 46.45 18.53 20.51
CA ALA A 242 46.51 19.92 21.01
C ALA A 242 45.57 20.93 20.30
N GLY A 243 44.74 21.73 20.97
CA GLY A 243 44.51 21.96 22.39
C GLY A 243 43.96 23.38 22.59
N GLN A 244 42.74 23.51 23.10
CA GLN A 244 42.35 24.28 24.30
C GLN A 244 40.93 24.90 24.23
N PRO A 245 40.26 25.02 25.40
CA PRO A 245 38.94 25.62 25.60
C PRO A 245 39.05 27.04 26.19
N GLY A 246 37.97 27.85 26.11
CA GLY A 246 37.92 29.12 26.84
C GLY A 246 36.65 29.94 26.63
N LYS A 247 35.89 30.08 27.72
CA LYS A 247 34.68 30.90 27.95
C LYS A 247 34.91 32.40 27.65
N ILE A 248 33.87 33.12 27.20
CA ILE A 248 33.02 34.05 27.97
C ILE A 248 31.71 34.28 27.21
#